data_AF-A0A2N0QQM6-F1
#
_entry.id   AF-A0A2N0QQM6-F1
#
_cell.length_a   1.000
_cell.length_b   1.000
_cell.length_c   1.000
_cell.angle_alpha   90.00
_cell.angle_beta   90.00
_cell.angle_gamma   90.00
#
_symmetry.space_group_name_H-M   'P 1'
#
loop_
_entity.id
_entity.type
_entity.pdbx_description
1 polymer ?
#
loop_
_entity_poly.entity_id
_entity_poly.type
_entity_poly.pdbx_seq_one_letter_code
_entity_poly.pdbx_strand_id
1 'polypeptide(L)'
;MNKSKGTIESEISKSLTQWEKDFLGRGSVSVKTDILRDMIIVTLRGILSPAEYTLCKTKEGLLSVKRNRTALIESGVEDLKEIILNLTGVK
;
A
#
# COMPACT_ATOMS: atom_id res chain seq x y z
N MET A 1 -1.90 20.47 17.28
CA MET A 1 -2.56 20.67 15.96
C MET A 1 -3.61 19.58 15.81
N ASN A 2 -4.90 19.91 15.87
CA ASN A 2 -5.96 18.93 15.61
C ASN A 2 -6.07 18.71 14.10
N LYS A 3 -5.28 17.77 13.57
CA LYS A 3 -5.45 17.34 12.17
C LYS A 3 -6.84 16.73 12.03
N SER A 4 -7.58 17.17 11.02
CA SER A 4 -8.87 16.55 10.70
C SER A 4 -8.63 15.10 10.24
N LYS A 5 -9.63 14.22 10.44
CA LYS A 5 -9.58 12.83 9.97
C LYS A 5 -9.13 12.74 8.50
N GLY A 6 -9.74 13.54 7.62
CA GLY A 6 -9.41 13.57 6.20
C GLY A 6 -7.98 14.03 5.90
N THR A 7 -7.40 14.88 6.74
CA THR A 7 -5.99 15.29 6.61
C THR A 7 -5.07 14.10 6.85
N ILE A 8 -5.33 13.32 7.91
CA ILE A 8 -4.52 12.14 8.25
C ILE A 8 -4.66 11.06 7.16
N GLU A 9 -5.89 10.80 6.70
CA GLU A 9 -6.15 9.88 5.58
C GLU A 9 -5.39 10.27 4.31
N SER A 10 -5.38 11.56 3.98
CA SER A 10 -4.66 12.06 2.82
C SER A 10 -3.14 11.96 2.99
N GLU A 11 -2.60 12.22 4.18
CA GLU A 11 -1.17 12.08 4.46
C GLU A 11 -0.72 10.62 4.35
N ILE A 12 -1.46 9.69 4.97
CA ILE A 12 -1.19 8.25 4.87
C ILE A 12 -1.19 7.80 3.40
N SER A 13 -2.21 8.21 2.63
CA SER A 13 -2.31 7.85 1.22
C SER A 13 -1.11 8.34 0.40
N LYS A 14 -0.63 9.56 0.67
CA LYS A 14 0.55 10.13 0.00
C LYS A 14 1.82 9.39 0.38
N SER A 15 2.05 9.16 1.67
CA SER A 15 3.24 8.46 2.17
C SER A 15 3.32 7.03 1.63
N LEU A 16 2.19 6.32 1.57
CA LEU A 16 2.11 4.98 0.99
C LEU A 16 2.39 4.96 -0.51
N THR A 17 1.85 5.94 -1.25
CA THR A 17 2.12 6.06 -2.69
C THR A 17 3.61 6.30 -2.95
N GLN A 18 4.25 7.12 -2.12
CA GLN A 18 5.68 7.39 -2.21
C GLN A 18 6.50 6.15 -1.85
N TRP A 19 6.19 5.49 -0.74
CA TRP A 19 6.84 4.24 -0.34
C TRP A 19 6.72 3.17 -1.43
N GLU A 20 5.54 2.99 -2.03
CA GLU A 20 5.36 2.00 -3.10
C GLU A 20 6.22 2.34 -4.33
N LYS A 21 6.31 3.62 -4.68
CA LYS A 21 7.16 4.09 -5.78
C LYS A 21 8.64 3.85 -5.49
N ASP A 22 9.08 4.09 -4.27
CA ASP A 22 10.49 3.95 -3.88
C ASP A 22 10.88 2.48 -3.68
N PHE A 23 9.99 1.67 -3.11
CA PHE A 23 10.23 0.24 -2.82
C PHE A 23 10.01 -0.66 -4.04
N LEU A 24 8.94 -0.45 -4.81
CA LEU A 24 8.57 -1.30 -5.95
C LEU A 24 8.97 -0.69 -7.30
N GLY A 25 9.56 0.51 -7.31
CA GLY A 25 9.93 1.23 -8.53
C GLY A 25 8.74 1.71 -9.35
N ARG A 26 7.51 1.59 -8.83
CA ARG A 26 6.27 2.00 -9.50
C ARG A 26 5.19 2.36 -8.47
N GLY A 27 4.39 3.38 -8.75
CA GLY A 27 3.23 3.72 -7.92
C GLY A 27 1.96 3.01 -8.36
N SER A 28 1.08 2.69 -7.42
CA SER A 28 -0.31 2.33 -7.71
C SER A 28 -1.03 3.40 -8.53
N VAL A 29 -2.02 2.97 -9.32
CA VAL A 29 -2.89 3.86 -10.10
C VAL A 29 -3.75 4.72 -9.18
N SER A 30 -4.17 4.18 -8.04
CA SER A 30 -4.90 4.93 -7.02
C SER A 30 -4.67 4.30 -5.65
N VAL A 31 -4.43 5.16 -4.66
CA VAL A 31 -4.35 4.81 -3.25
C VAL A 31 -5.45 5.58 -2.51
N LYS A 32 -6.26 4.86 -1.73
CA LYS A 32 -7.28 5.45 -0.87
C LYS A 32 -7.10 4.91 0.54
N THR A 33 -7.02 5.80 1.51
CA THR A 33 -6.99 5.45 2.93
C THR A 33 -8.28 5.89 3.58
N ASP A 34 -8.90 5.00 4.35
CA ASP A 34 -10.07 5.28 5.15
C ASP A 34 -9.75 4.87 6.61
N ILE A 35 -9.92 5.80 7.55
CA ILE A 35 -9.76 5.55 8.99
C ILE A 35 -11.15 5.24 9.55
N LEU A 36 -11.32 4.03 10.08
CA LEU A 36 -12.55 3.59 10.72
C LEU A 36 -12.26 3.29 12.19
N ARG A 37 -12.61 4.24 13.07
CA ARG A 37 -12.32 4.17 14.52
C ARG A 37 -10.82 4.04 14.77
N ASP A 38 -10.36 2.86 15.17
CA ASP A 38 -8.99 2.44 15.46
C ASP A 38 -8.33 1.67 14.31
N MET A 39 -9.04 1.46 13.21
CA MET A 39 -8.55 0.75 12.02
C MET A 39 -8.19 1.71 10.91
N ILE A 40 -7.06 1.45 10.25
CA ILE A 40 -6.65 2.13 9.02
C ILE A 40 -6.80 1.14 7.88
N ILE A 41 -7.66 1.45 6.92
CA ILE A 41 -7.91 0.63 5.73
C ILE A 41 -7.28 1.33 4.54
N VAL A 42 -6.30 0.68 3.91
CA VAL A 42 -5.64 1.17 2.69
C VAL A 42 -6.08 0.31 1.51
N THR A 43 -6.68 0.95 0.51
CA THR A 43 -7.03 0.31 -0.75
C THR A 43 -6.09 0.78 -1.84
N LEU A 44 -5.35 -0.15 -2.42
CA LEU A 44 -4.49 0.06 -3.59
C LEU A 44 -5.20 -0.46 -4.84
N ARG A 45 -5.24 0.34 -5.91
CA ARG A 45 -5.78 -0.04 -7.21
C ARG A 45 -4.72 0.06 -8.29
N GLY A 46 -4.77 -0.87 -9.24
CA GLY A 46 -3.81 -0.92 -10.35
C GLY A 46 -2.41 -1.39 -9.92
N ILE A 47 -2.33 -2.21 -8.87
CA ILE A 47 -1.08 -2.75 -8.31
C ILE A 47 -0.42 -3.83 -9.18
N LEU A 48 -0.86 -4.07 -10.42
CA LEU A 48 -0.27 -5.05 -11.33
C LEU A 48 0.18 -4.35 -12.61
N SER A 49 1.39 -4.66 -13.09
CA SER A 49 1.87 -4.16 -14.39
C SER A 49 1.23 -4.94 -15.52
N PRO A 50 1.23 -4.39 -16.74
CA PRO A 50 0.79 -5.13 -17.93
C PRO A 50 1.50 -6.49 -18.11
N ALA A 51 2.77 -6.58 -17.71
CA ALA A 51 3.53 -7.83 -17.73
C ALA A 51 2.99 -8.86 -16.72
N GLU A 52 2.70 -8.44 -15.49
CA GLU A 52 2.10 -9.31 -14.47
C GLU A 52 0.70 -9.77 -14.86
N TYR A 53 -0.13 -8.88 -15.44
CA TYR A 53 -1.42 -9.27 -15.99
C TYR A 53 -1.28 -10.34 -17.09
N THR A 54 -0.22 -10.28 -17.89
CA THR A 54 0.06 -11.29 -18.91
C THR A 54 0.42 -12.64 -18.28
N LEU A 55 1.20 -12.64 -17.20
CA LEU A 55 1.51 -13.86 -16.43
C LEU A 55 0.28 -14.45 -15.75
N CYS A 56 -0.66 -13.61 -15.30
CA CYS A 56 -1.92 -14.06 -14.69
C CYS A 56 -2.87 -14.78 -15.66
N LYS A 57 -2.57 -14.85 -16.97
CA LYS A 57 -3.38 -15.63 -17.93
C LYS A 57 -3.33 -17.13 -17.67
N THR A 58 -2.30 -17.63 -16.98
CA THR A 58 -2.21 -19.03 -16.55
C THR A 58 -2.44 -19.15 -15.04
N LYS A 59 -2.97 -20.29 -14.60
CA LYS A 59 -3.23 -20.53 -13.17
C LYS A 59 -1.95 -20.51 -12.33
N GLU A 60 -0.86 -21.06 -12.87
CA GLU A 60 0.44 -21.04 -12.19
C GLU A 60 1.03 -19.63 -12.11
N GLY A 61 0.97 -18.86 -13.21
CA GLY A 61 1.44 -17.49 -13.23
C GLY A 61 0.66 -16.60 -12.26
N LEU A 62 -0.66 -16.76 -12.18
CA LEU A 62 -1.50 -16.07 -11.21
C LEU A 62 -1.08 -16.38 -9.76
N LEU A 63 -0.87 -17.65 -9.42
CA LEU A 63 -0.43 -18.04 -8.08
C LEU A 63 0.97 -17.52 -7.76
N SER A 64 1.87 -17.53 -8.73
CA SER A 64 3.23 -17.00 -8.60
C SER A 64 3.23 -15.49 -8.34
N VAL A 65 2.50 -14.72 -9.15
CA VAL A 65 2.34 -13.27 -8.97
C VAL A 65 1.73 -12.95 -7.61
N LYS A 66 0.70 -13.70 -7.19
CA LYS A 66 0.09 -13.52 -5.86
C LYS A 66 1.10 -13.73 -4.74
N ARG A 67 1.85 -14.84 -4.76
CA ARG A 67 2.85 -15.14 -3.72
C ARG A 67 3.96 -14.09 -3.70
N ASN A 68 4.47 -13.70 -4.86
CA ASN A 68 5.53 -12.70 -4.96
C ASN A 68 5.07 -11.34 -4.41
N ARG A 69 3.89 -10.88 -4.81
CA ARG A 69 3.28 -9.64 -4.32
C ARG A 69 3.07 -9.65 -2.81
N THR A 70 2.55 -10.75 -2.27
CA THR A 70 2.39 -10.91 -0.82
C THR A 70 3.74 -10.83 -0.09
N ALA A 71 4.75 -11.56 -0.55
CA ALA A 71 6.07 -11.55 0.07
C ALA A 71 6.75 -10.18 0.01
N LEU A 72 6.60 -9.44 -1.10
CA LEU A 72 7.13 -8.07 -1.22
C LEU A 72 6.48 -7.12 -0.21
N ILE A 73 5.15 -7.16 -0.06
CA ILE A 73 4.45 -6.32 0.91
C ILE A 73 4.86 -6.72 2.34
N GLU A 74 4.95 -8.03 2.63
CA GLU A 74 5.37 -8.54 3.93
C GLU A 74 6.80 -8.10 4.29
N SER A 75 7.71 -8.05 3.31
CA SER A 75 9.08 -7.56 3.54
C SER A 75 9.14 -6.06 3.88
N GLY A 76 8.13 -5.29 3.46
CA GLY A 76 7.98 -3.86 3.73
C GLY A 76 7.19 -3.51 4.99
N VAL A 77 6.73 -4.50 5.76
CA VAL A 77 5.81 -4.27 6.88
C VAL A 77 6.39 -3.35 7.96
N GLU A 78 7.69 -3.42 8.22
CA GLU A 78 8.33 -2.55 9.22
C GLU A 78 8.31 -1.08 8.80
N ASP A 79 8.64 -0.78 7.54
CA ASP A 79 8.56 0.58 6.98
C ASP A 79 7.12 1.12 7.05
N LEU A 80 6.14 0.28 6.69
CA LEU A 80 4.73 0.64 6.74
C LEU A 80 4.28 0.97 8.17
N LYS A 81 4.72 0.19 9.16
CA LYS A 81 4.45 0.47 10.58
C LYS A 81 5.07 1.79 11.01
N GLU A 82 6.31 2.06 10.62
CA GLU A 82 7.00 3.31 10.96
C GLU A 82 6.29 4.52 10.36
N ILE A 83 5.85 4.45 9.10
CA ILE A 83 5.06 5.50 8.45
C ILE A 83 3.78 5.78 9.24
N ILE A 84 3.03 4.73 9.62
CA ILE A 84 1.78 4.89 10.37
C ILE A 84 2.05 5.45 11.77
N LEU A 85 3.09 4.97 12.46
CA LEU A 85 3.49 5.46 13.79
C LEU A 85 3.83 6.96 13.75
N ASN A 86 4.62 7.37 12.75
CA ASN A 86 5.01 8.77 12.57
C ASN A 86 3.82 9.68 12.24
N LEU A 87 2.83 9.17 11.48
CA LEU A 87 1.66 9.95 11.08
C LEU A 87 0.56 10.01 12.15
N THR A 88 0.39 8.94 12.93
CA THR A 88 -0.66 8.86 13.97
C THR A 88 -0.17 9.30 15.34
N GLY A 89 1.13 9.21 15.63
CA GLY A 89 1.72 9.58 16.91
C GLY A 89 1.33 8.65 18.07
N VAL A 90 0.68 7.52 17.79
CA VAL A 90 0.25 6.53 18.79
C VAL A 90 1.30 5.43 18.88
N LYS A 91 2.11 5.44 19.94
CA LYS A 91 3.04 4.36 20.28
C LYS A 91 2.31 3.16 20.87
#